data_AF-A0A532EC52-F1
#
_entry.id   AF-A0A532EC52-F1
#
_cell.length_a   1.000
_cell.length_b   1.000
_cell.length_c   1.000
_cell.angle_alpha   90.00
_cell.angle_beta   90.00
_cell.angle_gamma   90.00
#
_symmetry.space_group_name_H-M   'P 1'
#
loop_
_entity.id
_entity.type
_entity.pdbx_description
1 polymer ?
#
loop_
_entity_poly.entity_id
_entity_poly.type
_entity_poly.pdbx_seq_one_letter_code
_entity_poly.pdbx_strand_id
1 'polypeptide(L)'
;MPETQSLPVKPSAPWVRIPDGTKVRLRTDNQEGVIDGLTELVTGTGRNPDGRTQYRVNLGDQARTLVVEDDLLVLVDAEGLALILKQKVEFRRLVTQRLRGALGDDRFVRPA
;
A
#
# COMPACT_ATOMS: atom_id res chain seq x y z
N MET A 1 30.01 -30.54 5.02
CA MET A 1 29.44 -29.21 5.28
C MET A 1 28.93 -28.69 3.95
N PRO A 2 27.63 -28.61 3.66
CA PRO A 2 27.18 -27.93 2.46
C PRO A 2 27.04 -26.43 2.75
N GLU A 3 27.82 -25.62 2.05
CA GLU A 3 27.69 -24.17 2.02
C GLU A 3 26.35 -23.80 1.38
N THR A 4 25.53 -23.08 2.13
CA THR A 4 24.25 -22.52 1.67
C THR A 4 24.54 -21.52 0.54
N GLN A 5 24.18 -21.90 -0.68
CA GLN A 5 24.16 -20.99 -1.82
C GLN A 5 23.20 -19.83 -1.50
N SER A 6 23.77 -18.65 -1.24
CA SER A 6 23.01 -17.40 -1.17
C SER A 6 22.45 -17.11 -2.56
N LEU A 7 21.14 -17.29 -2.72
CA LEU A 7 20.41 -16.90 -3.92
C LEU A 7 20.66 -15.42 -4.20
N PRO A 8 20.81 -15.02 -5.48
CA PRO A 8 20.96 -13.61 -5.82
C PRO A 8 19.71 -12.85 -5.38
N VAL A 9 19.88 -11.93 -4.43
CA VAL A 9 18.86 -10.96 -4.05
C VAL A 9 18.61 -10.11 -5.29
N LYS A 10 17.53 -10.41 -6.02
CA LYS A 10 17.02 -9.51 -7.06
C LYS A 10 16.93 -8.13 -6.40
N PRO A 11 17.48 -7.06 -6.99
CA PRO A 11 17.24 -5.72 -6.47
C PRO A 11 15.73 -5.55 -6.42
N SER A 12 15.16 -5.55 -5.22
CA SER A 12 13.76 -5.28 -5.01
C SER A 12 13.48 -3.97 -5.70
N ALA A 13 12.47 -3.94 -6.58
CA ALA A 13 12.03 -2.70 -7.21
C ALA A 13 11.98 -1.60 -6.15
N PRO A 14 12.46 -0.38 -6.44
CA PRO A 14 12.52 0.67 -5.44
C PRO A 14 11.15 0.84 -4.82
N TRP A 15 11.06 0.67 -3.50
CA TRP A 15 9.80 0.75 -2.77
C TRP A 15 9.13 2.10 -3.05
N VAL A 16 7.90 2.05 -3.56
CA VAL A 16 7.10 3.26 -3.82
C VAL A 16 6.02 3.36 -2.75
N ARG A 17 6.17 4.34 -1.85
CA ARG A 17 5.16 4.64 -0.84
C ARG A 17 3.82 5.01 -1.49
N ILE A 18 2.76 4.33 -1.08
CA ILE A 18 1.37 4.76 -1.29
C ILE A 18 1.12 6.09 -0.54
N PRO A 19 0.73 7.18 -1.22
CA PRO A 19 0.54 8.48 -0.56
C PRO A 19 -0.59 8.52 0.45
N ASP A 20 -0.47 9.41 1.43
CA ASP A 20 -1.54 9.69 2.38
C ASP A 20 -2.77 10.26 1.65
N GLY A 21 -3.96 9.96 2.18
CA GLY A 21 -5.23 10.27 1.54
C GLY A 21 -5.65 9.25 0.48
N THR A 22 -4.81 8.27 0.14
CA THR A 22 -5.20 7.18 -0.77
C THR A 22 -6.23 6.29 -0.10
N LYS A 23 -7.35 6.06 -0.78
CA LYS A 23 -8.35 5.08 -0.38
C LYS A 23 -7.84 3.68 -0.66
N VAL A 24 -7.95 2.80 0.33
CA VAL A 24 -7.48 1.43 0.26
C VAL A 24 -8.53 0.47 0.82
N ARG A 25 -8.44 -0.79 0.43
CA ARG A 25 -9.17 -1.91 1.02
C ARG A 25 -8.19 -2.87 1.67
N LEU A 26 -8.49 -3.38 2.86
CA LEU A 26 -7.71 -4.42 3.50
C LEU A 26 -7.96 -5.77 2.82
N ARG A 27 -6.90 -6.55 2.58
CA ARG A 27 -7.03 -7.90 1.98
C ARG A 27 -7.73 -8.90 2.90
N THR A 28 -7.59 -8.74 4.21
CA THR A 28 -8.04 -9.72 5.21
C THR A 28 -9.56 -9.76 5.37
N ASP A 29 -10.21 -8.60 5.40
CA ASP A 29 -11.63 -8.46 5.76
C ASP A 29 -12.42 -7.60 4.78
N ASN A 30 -11.78 -7.12 3.70
CA ASN A 30 -12.35 -6.22 2.71
C ASN A 30 -12.85 -4.88 3.26
N GLN A 31 -12.44 -4.47 4.47
CA GLN A 31 -12.77 -3.14 4.98
C GLN A 31 -12.06 -2.06 4.17
N GLU A 32 -12.79 -1.01 3.83
CA GLU A 32 -12.23 0.15 3.13
C GLU A 32 -11.88 1.27 4.10
N GLY A 33 -10.81 1.98 3.79
CA GLY A 33 -10.32 3.09 4.60
C GLY A 33 -9.41 4.01 3.83
N VAL A 34 -8.72 4.87 4.57
CA VAL A 34 -7.83 5.90 4.02
C VAL A 34 -6.49 5.83 4.72
N ILE A 35 -5.40 5.83 3.96
CA ILE A 35 -4.07 5.96 4.54
C ILE A 35 -3.92 7.36 5.13
N ASP A 36 -3.53 7.46 6.40
CA ASP A 36 -3.30 8.75 7.07
C ASP A 36 -1.86 8.94 7.59
N GLY A 37 -0.98 7.99 7.29
CA GLY A 37 0.45 8.11 7.54
C GLY A 37 1.20 6.78 7.53
N LEU A 38 2.51 6.89 7.78
CA LEU A 38 3.39 5.79 8.14
C LEU A 38 3.79 5.92 9.61
N THR A 39 4.11 4.81 10.25
CA THR A 39 4.59 4.79 11.64
C THR A 39 5.65 3.72 11.84
N GLU A 40 6.64 4.01 12.69
CA GLU A 40 7.63 3.04 13.17
C GLU A 40 7.12 2.25 14.40
N LEU A 41 5.98 2.66 14.98
CA LEU A 41 5.22 1.81 15.89
C LEU A 41 4.60 0.69 15.06
N VAL A 42 5.14 -0.51 15.22
CA VAL A 42 4.78 -1.69 14.42
C VAL A 42 4.12 -2.71 15.33
N THR A 43 2.99 -3.25 14.90
CA THR A 43 2.33 -4.39 15.54
C THR A 43 2.58 -5.66 14.75
N GLY A 44 2.87 -6.76 15.47
CA GLY A 44 3.25 -8.03 14.86
C GLY A 44 4.67 -8.00 14.26
N THR A 45 4.97 -8.96 13.40
CA THR A 45 6.29 -9.12 12.78
C THR A 45 6.41 -8.47 11.41
N GLY A 46 5.28 -8.11 10.79
CA GLY A 46 5.24 -7.56 9.43
C GLY A 46 5.69 -6.11 9.37
N ARG A 47 6.52 -5.78 8.38
CA ARG A 47 6.99 -4.42 8.08
C ARG A 47 6.75 -4.12 6.61
N ASN A 48 6.61 -2.85 6.27
CA ASN A 48 6.69 -2.37 4.89
C ASN A 48 8.06 -2.71 4.28
N PRO A 49 8.20 -2.64 2.95
CA PRO A 49 9.47 -2.90 2.27
C PRO A 49 10.66 -2.03 2.71
N ASP A 50 10.45 -0.93 3.43
CA ASP A 50 11.54 -0.19 4.09
C ASP A 50 12.15 -0.90 5.31
N GLY A 51 11.54 -1.99 5.79
CA GLY A 51 11.94 -2.70 6.99
C GLY A 51 11.72 -1.92 8.29
N ARG A 52 11.03 -0.77 8.24
CA ARG A 52 10.90 0.16 9.36
C ARG A 52 9.46 0.44 9.74
N THR A 53 8.58 0.62 8.77
CA THR A 53 7.26 1.21 9.01
C THR A 53 6.11 0.25 8.76
N GLN A 54 4.93 0.64 9.26
CA GLN A 54 3.62 0.17 8.81
C GLN A 54 2.78 1.37 8.38
N TYR A 55 1.79 1.14 7.52
CA TYR A 55 0.76 2.12 7.21
C TYR A 55 -0.23 2.23 8.36
N ARG A 56 -0.64 3.46 8.65
CA ARG A 56 -1.86 3.74 9.40
C ARG A 56 -3.02 3.90 8.45
N VAL A 57 -4.04 3.06 8.64
CA VAL A 57 -5.29 3.12 7.90
C VAL A 57 -6.40 3.58 8.85
N ASN A 58 -7.07 4.65 8.46
CA ASN A 58 -8.29 5.10 9.10
C ASN A 58 -9.48 4.39 8.45
N LEU A 59 -10.14 3.51 9.21
CA LEU A 59 -11.35 2.76 8.81
C LEU A 59 -12.65 3.46 9.23
N GLY A 60 -12.58 4.67 9.81
CA GLY A 60 -13.73 5.40 10.35
C GLY A 60 -13.66 5.51 11.88
N ASP A 61 -14.69 5.03 12.57
CA ASP A 61 -14.87 5.20 14.04
C ASP A 61 -14.01 4.25 14.91
N GLN A 62 -13.18 3.41 14.30
CA GLN A 62 -12.31 2.47 15.00
C GLN A 62 -10.92 3.08 15.26
N ALA A 63 -10.21 2.52 16.25
CA ALA A 63 -8.79 2.79 16.41
C ALA A 63 -8.05 2.54 15.09
N ARG A 64 -7.07 3.39 14.77
CA ARG A 64 -6.29 3.29 13.53
C ARG A 64 -5.67 1.90 13.41
N THR A 65 -5.88 1.27 12.26
CA THR A 65 -5.32 -0.05 11.97
C THR A 65 -3.91 0.11 11.42
N LEU A 66 -2.98 -0.67 11.95
CA LEU A 66 -1.60 -0.73 11.46
C LEU A 66 -1.45 -1.92 10.51
N VAL A 67 -1.03 -1.64 9.28
CA VAL A 67 -1.08 -2.61 8.18
C VAL A 67 0.19 -2.51 7.34
N VAL A 68 0.72 -3.63 6.87
CA VAL A 68 1.83 -3.63 5.91
C VAL A 68 1.33 -3.36 4.49
N GLU A 69 2.18 -2.87 3.61
CA GLU A 69 1.84 -2.64 2.21
C GLU A 69 1.15 -3.85 1.59
N ASP A 70 1.71 -5.05 1.79
CA ASP A 70 1.24 -6.27 1.12
C ASP A 70 -0.22 -6.63 1.44
N ASP A 71 -0.77 -6.11 2.54
CA ASP A 71 -2.16 -6.33 2.97
C ASP A 71 -3.15 -5.26 2.46
N LEU A 72 -2.68 -4.27 1.68
CA LEU A 72 -3.51 -3.19 1.13
C LEU A 72 -3.89 -3.41 -0.34
N LEU A 73 -5.09 -3.03 -0.72
CA LEU A 73 -5.50 -2.92 -2.13
C LEU A 73 -5.81 -1.45 -2.41
N VAL A 74 -5.26 -0.89 -3.47
CA VAL A 74 -5.51 0.50 -3.88
C VAL A 74 -6.86 0.57 -4.56
N LEU A 75 -7.75 1.43 -4.06
CA LEU A 75 -9.05 1.64 -4.68
C LEU A 75 -8.90 2.56 -5.89
N VAL A 76 -9.50 2.16 -7.01
CA VAL A 76 -9.47 2.92 -8.27
C VAL A 76 -10.86 3.30 -8.76
N ASP A 77 -10.96 4.42 -9.46
CA ASP A 77 -12.20 4.84 -10.14
C ASP A 77 -12.46 4.05 -11.44
N ALA A 78 -13.52 4.43 -12.17
CA ALA A 78 -13.91 3.78 -13.42
C ALA A 78 -12.82 3.86 -14.51
N GLU A 79 -12.00 4.92 -14.48
CA GLU A 79 -10.86 5.13 -15.39
C GLU A 79 -9.58 4.41 -14.92
N GLY A 80 -9.65 3.70 -13.79
CA GLY A 80 -8.53 2.95 -13.23
C GLY A 80 -7.53 3.82 -12.47
N LEU A 81 -7.89 5.05 -12.11
CA LEU A 81 -7.06 5.98 -11.34
C LEU A 81 -7.28 5.79 -9.84
N ALA A 82 -6.18 5.77 -9.07
CA ALA A 82 -6.22 5.69 -7.62
C ALA A 82 -7.11 6.80 -7.02
N LEU A 83 -8.01 6.41 -6.12
CA LEU A 83 -8.84 7.32 -5.38
C LEU A 83 -8.01 7.96 -4.26
N ILE A 84 -7.70 9.25 -4.40
CA ILE A 84 -6.93 10.01 -3.41
C ILE A 84 -7.73 11.24 -3.00
N LEU A 85 -7.98 11.38 -1.70
CA LEU A 85 -8.82 12.44 -1.16
C LEU A 85 -8.24 13.84 -1.46
N LYS A 86 -9.12 14.76 -1.88
CA LYS A 86 -8.81 16.18 -2.12
C LYS A 86 -7.68 16.42 -3.14
N GLN A 87 -7.39 15.46 -4.02
CA GLN A 87 -6.37 15.59 -5.06
C GLN A 87 -6.96 15.72 -6.46
N LYS A 88 -6.27 16.49 -7.31
CA LYS A 88 -6.64 16.69 -8.72
C LYS A 88 -6.32 15.45 -9.56
N VAL A 89 -6.97 15.33 -10.72
CA VAL A 89 -6.83 14.17 -11.62
C VAL A 89 -5.40 13.98 -12.12
N GLU A 90 -4.65 15.05 -12.37
CA GLU A 90 -3.27 15.01 -12.84
C GLU A 90 -2.34 14.37 -11.80
N PHE A 91 -2.55 14.73 -10.52
CA PHE A 91 -1.82 14.12 -9.42
C PHE A 91 -2.20 12.64 -9.26
N ARG A 92 -3.50 12.32 -9.31
CA ARG A 92 -3.98 10.93 -9.25
C ARG A 92 -3.39 10.08 -10.38
N ARG A 93 -3.30 10.61 -11.61
CA ARG A 93 -2.64 9.97 -12.75
C ARG A 93 -1.15 9.69 -12.48
N LEU A 94 -0.41 10.70 -12.05
CA LEU A 94 1.02 10.57 -11.72
C LEU A 94 1.25 9.49 -10.65
N VAL A 95 0.48 9.52 -9.57
CA VAL A 95 0.59 8.54 -8.49
C VAL A 95 0.23 7.14 -8.99
N THR A 96 -0.87 7.00 -9.72
CA THR A 96 -1.31 5.69 -10.25
C THR A 96 -0.25 5.08 -11.15
N GLN A 97 0.36 5.88 -12.03
CA GLN A 97 1.44 5.41 -12.90
C GLN A 97 2.64 4.91 -12.09
N ARG A 98 3.05 5.65 -11.04
CA ARG A 98 4.15 5.24 -10.17
C ARG A 98 3.82 3.95 -9.41
N LEU A 99 2.61 3.85 -8.86
CA LEU A 99 2.18 2.67 -8.13
C LEU A 99 2.09 1.45 -9.03
N ARG A 100 1.57 1.57 -10.26
CA ARG A 100 1.56 0.46 -11.23
C ARG A 100 2.95 0.03 -11.71
N GLY A 101 3.94 0.90 -11.58
CA GLY A 101 5.34 0.54 -11.82
C GLY A 101 5.97 -0.31 -10.71
N ALA A 102 5.37 -0.32 -9.50
CA ALA A 102 5.91 -0.98 -8.32
C ALA A 102 5.04 -2.13 -7.79
N LEU A 103 3.73 -2.03 -7.96
CA LEU A 103 2.71 -2.97 -7.48
C LEU A 103 2.14 -3.78 -8.65
N GLY A 104 1.81 -5.05 -8.40
CA GLY A 104 1.09 -5.88 -9.36
C GLY A 104 -0.31 -5.36 -9.68
N ASP A 105 -0.84 -5.69 -10.86
CA ASP A 105 -2.17 -5.23 -11.28
C ASP A 105 -3.31 -5.73 -10.38
N ASP A 106 -3.12 -6.87 -9.70
CA ASP A 106 -4.03 -7.43 -8.69
C ASP A 106 -4.21 -6.53 -7.46
N ARG A 107 -3.33 -5.54 -7.30
CA ARG A 107 -3.34 -4.58 -6.20
C ARG A 107 -4.33 -3.44 -6.40
N PHE A 108 -4.95 -3.32 -7.58
CA PHE A 108 -5.85 -2.22 -7.92
C PHE A 108 -7.27 -2.74 -8.09
N VAL A 109 -8.17 -2.36 -7.18
CA VAL A 109 -9.55 -2.86 -7.16
C VAL A 109 -10.55 -1.71 -7.21
N ARG A 110 -11.72 -1.98 -7.79
CA ARG A 110 -12.83 -1.02 -7.75
C ARG A 110 -13.52 -1.10 -6.38
N PRO A 111 -14.06 0.03 -5.87
CA PRO A 111 -14.97 0.02 -4.74
C PRO A 111 -16.11 -0.99 -4.98
N ALA A 112 -16.59 -1.59 -3.90
CA ALA A 112 -17.73 -2.51 -3.93
C ALA A 112 -19.03 -1.77 -4.29
#